data_AF-A0A7X5IUZ0-F1
#
_entry.id   AF-A0A7X5IUZ0-F1
#
_cell.length_a   1.000
_cell.length_b   1.000
_cell.length_c   1.000
_cell.angle_alpha   90.00
_cell.angle_beta   90.00
_cell.angle_gamma   90.00
#
_symmetry.space_group_name_H-M   'P 1'
#
loop_
_entity.id
_entity.type
_entity.pdbx_description
1 polymer ?
#
loop_
_entity_poly.entity_id
_entity_poly.type
_entity_poly.pdbx_seq_one_letter_code
_entity_poly.pdbx_strand_id
1 'polypeptide(L)'
;MAKNDRTGNQKSREQRKQFKAPELGYHLIVTDTEATERCFFTGLHLALPEDIRSKLVIKVVETKTRTMIDKCLELTAYDAQYRIPWIVFDRD
;
A
#
# COMPACT_ATOMS: atom_id res chain seq x y z
N MET A 1 -0.14 -48.93 -5.76
CA MET A 1 -0.16 -47.96 -4.65
C MET A 1 -1.10 -46.82 -5.05
N ALA A 2 -2.11 -46.51 -4.23
CA ALA A 2 -3.23 -45.64 -4.59
C ALA A 2 -2.83 -44.14 -4.65
N LYS A 3 -3.50 -43.37 -5.52
CA LYS A 3 -3.26 -41.95 -5.85
C LYS A 3 -3.20 -40.96 -4.66
N ASN A 4 -3.59 -41.37 -3.45
CA ASN A 4 -3.76 -40.47 -2.31
C ASN A 4 -2.47 -40.14 -1.55
N ASP A 5 -1.38 -40.88 -1.79
CA ASP A 5 -0.14 -40.77 -1.00
C ASP A 5 0.83 -39.69 -1.51
N ARG A 6 0.41 -38.89 -2.50
CA ARG A 6 1.22 -37.79 -3.10
C ARG A 6 0.81 -36.40 -2.64
N THR A 7 -0.10 -36.29 -1.68
CA THR A 7 -0.62 -35.01 -1.20
C THR A 7 0.15 -34.57 0.05
N GLY A 8 1.43 -34.24 -0.13
CA GLY A 8 2.24 -33.68 0.95
C GLY A 8 1.65 -32.36 1.43
N ASN A 9 1.31 -32.28 2.72
CA ASN A 9 0.95 -31.11 3.54
C ASN A 9 0.59 -29.80 2.78
N GLN A 10 -0.36 -29.87 1.84
CA GLN A 10 -0.77 -28.72 1.04
C GLN A 10 -1.61 -27.80 1.93
N LYS A 11 -1.01 -26.68 2.37
CA LYS A 11 -1.76 -25.61 3.03
C LYS A 11 -2.82 -25.08 2.08
N SER A 12 -4.08 -25.09 2.50
CA SER A 12 -5.22 -24.57 1.73
C SER A 12 -4.94 -23.13 1.28
N ARG A 13 -5.38 -22.76 0.07
CA ARG A 13 -5.33 -21.37 -0.42
C ARG A 13 -5.97 -20.37 0.57
N GLU A 14 -6.92 -20.83 1.38
CA GLU A 14 -7.57 -20.04 2.42
C GLU A 14 -6.64 -19.72 3.60
N GLN A 15 -5.74 -20.65 3.97
CA GLN A 15 -4.72 -20.39 4.98
C GLN A 15 -3.69 -19.36 4.51
N ARG A 16 -3.45 -19.27 3.19
CA ARG A 16 -2.64 -18.18 2.60
C ARG A 16 -3.37 -16.84 2.52
N LYS A 17 -4.72 -16.80 2.58
CA LYS A 17 -5.47 -15.52 2.56
C LYS A 17 -5.40 -14.75 3.88
N GLN A 18 -4.84 -15.32 4.94
CA GLN A 18 -4.45 -14.59 6.17
C GLN A 18 -3.22 -13.67 5.97
N PHE A 19 -2.92 -13.23 4.75
CA PHE A 19 -2.06 -12.05 4.57
C PHE A 19 -2.84 -10.85 5.11
N LYS A 20 -2.59 -10.60 6.41
CA LYS A 20 -3.09 -9.53 7.27
C LYS A 20 -3.50 -8.31 6.46
N ALA A 21 -4.81 -8.12 6.28
CA ALA A 21 -5.33 -6.81 5.97
C ALA A 21 -4.87 -5.89 7.12
N PRO A 22 -4.09 -4.83 6.86
CA PRO A 22 -3.69 -3.88 7.88
C PRO A 22 -4.98 -3.30 8.48
N GLU A 23 -5.11 -3.31 9.81
CA GLU A 23 -6.34 -2.90 10.49
C GLU A 23 -6.71 -1.44 10.18
N LEU A 24 -5.72 -0.58 9.93
CA LEU A 24 -5.90 0.84 9.59
C LEU A 24 -5.92 1.10 8.08
N GLY A 25 -5.78 0.06 7.25
CA GLY A 25 -5.88 0.16 5.80
C GLY A 25 -4.61 0.63 5.09
N TYR A 26 -4.69 0.58 3.76
CA TYR A 26 -3.62 0.97 2.84
C TYR A 26 -3.92 2.36 2.27
N HIS A 27 -3.01 3.30 2.48
CA HIS A 27 -3.12 4.68 2.01
C HIS A 27 -2.13 4.89 0.86
N LEU A 28 -2.65 5.38 -0.26
CA LEU A 28 -1.83 5.80 -1.40
C LEU A 28 -1.81 7.31 -1.42
N ILE A 29 -0.62 7.90 -1.26
CA ILE A 29 -0.43 9.34 -1.32
C ILE A 29 0.30 9.66 -2.61
N VAL A 30 -0.35 10.42 -3.48
CA VAL A 30 0.23 10.92 -4.73
C VAL A 30 0.48 12.40 -4.57
N THR A 31 1.70 12.81 -4.87
CA THR A 31 2.24 14.14 -4.53
C THR A 31 3.08 14.66 -5.68
N ASP A 32 3.16 15.99 -5.85
CA ASP A 32 3.86 16.62 -6.98
C ASP A 32 5.25 17.19 -6.69
N THR A 33 5.66 17.24 -5.42
CA THR A 33 7.04 17.59 -5.06
C THR A 33 7.95 16.38 -4.95
N GLU A 34 9.20 16.55 -5.40
CA GLU A 34 10.21 15.49 -5.45
C GLU A 34 10.76 15.08 -4.08
N ALA A 35 10.68 15.94 -3.05
CA ALA A 35 11.47 15.73 -1.83
C ALA A 35 10.72 16.01 -0.52
N THR A 36 10.06 17.16 -0.41
CA THR A 36 9.58 17.67 0.88
C THR A 36 8.47 16.80 1.44
N GLU A 37 7.48 16.47 0.62
CA GLU A 37 6.29 15.73 1.05
C GLU A 37 6.62 14.27 1.33
N ARG A 38 7.50 13.68 0.51
CA ARG A 38 8.00 12.33 0.77
C ARG A 38 8.72 12.24 2.11
N CYS A 39 9.60 13.19 2.41
CA CYS A 39 10.31 13.22 3.68
C CYS A 39 9.33 13.45 4.84
N PHE A 40 8.33 14.31 4.66
CA PHE A 40 7.28 14.54 5.66
C PHE A 40 6.48 13.28 5.97
N PHE A 41 5.92 12.60 4.97
CA PHE A 41 5.12 11.38 5.18
C PHE A 41 5.96 10.20 5.66
N THR A 42 7.22 10.10 5.23
CA THR A 42 8.14 9.08 5.74
C THR A 42 8.48 9.36 7.21
N GLY A 43 8.75 10.62 7.56
CA GLY A 43 8.97 11.04 8.95
C GLY A 43 7.75 10.81 9.83
N LEU A 44 6.55 11.12 9.32
CA LEU A 44 5.28 10.86 10.00
C LEU A 44 5.09 9.36 10.25
N HIS A 45 5.37 8.51 9.25
CA HIS A 45 5.28 7.05 9.40
C HIS A 45 6.25 6.50 10.44
N LEU A 46 7.46 7.06 10.51
CA LEU A 46 8.49 6.67 11.47
C LEU A 46 8.20 7.17 12.89
N ALA A 47 7.54 8.31 13.03
CA ALA A 47 7.15 8.88 14.33
C ALA A 47 5.99 8.13 14.99
N LEU A 48 5.25 7.31 14.24
CA LEU A 48 4.15 6.50 14.76
C LEU A 48 4.66 5.30 15.57
N PRO A 49 3.95 4.89 16.65
CA PRO A 49 4.22 3.65 17.36
C PRO A 49 4.20 2.44 16.42
N GLU A 50 5.04 1.44 16.72
CA GLU A 50 5.23 0.25 15.88
C GLU A 50 3.93 -0.55 15.65
N ASP A 51 3.05 -0.56 16.65
CA ASP A 51 1.70 -1.14 16.58
C ASP A 51 0.84 -0.49 15.49
N ILE A 52 0.94 0.83 15.31
CA ILE A 52 0.19 1.58 14.30
C ILE A 52 0.89 1.49 12.95
N ARG A 53 2.23 1.55 12.96
CA ARG A 53 3.07 1.47 11.77
C ARG A 53 2.88 0.17 11.00
N SER A 54 2.72 -0.95 11.71
CA SER A 54 2.46 -2.27 11.10
C SER A 54 1.04 -2.41 10.54
N LYS A 55 0.09 -1.62 11.06
CA LYS A 55 -1.31 -1.59 10.64
C LYS A 55 -1.60 -0.55 9.56
N LEU A 56 -0.65 0.32 9.26
CA LEU A 56 -0.78 1.41 8.29
C LEU A 56 0.34 1.32 7.25
N VAL A 57 -0.03 1.07 5.99
CA VAL A 57 0.91 1.08 4.87
C VAL A 57 0.69 2.37 4.08
N ILE A 58 1.72 3.22 4.03
CA ILE A 58 1.73 4.46 3.27
C ILE A 58 2.67 4.28 2.08
N LYS A 59 2.14 4.43 0.87
CA LYS A 59 2.93 4.50 -0.37
C LYS A 59 2.89 5.92 -0.89
N VAL A 60 4.05 6.57 -0.93
CA VAL A 60 4.20 7.92 -1.50
C VAL A 60 4.70 7.79 -2.93
N VAL A 61 4.01 8.42 -3.87
CA VAL A 61 4.39 8.43 -5.29
C VAL A 61 4.53 9.87 -5.78
N GLU A 62 5.71 10.17 -6.31
CA GLU A 62 6.06 11.48 -6.86
C GLU A 62 5.68 11.56 -8.34
N THR A 63 4.94 12.60 -8.72
CA THR A 63 4.41 12.76 -10.07
C THR A 63 4.23 14.22 -10.45
N LYS A 64 4.47 14.60 -11.70
CA LYS A 64 4.15 15.97 -12.12
C LYS A 64 2.64 16.22 -12.03
N THR A 65 2.24 17.42 -11.64
CA THR A 65 0.84 17.85 -11.43
C THR A 65 -0.10 17.43 -12.56
N ARG A 66 0.34 17.55 -13.83
CA ARG A 66 -0.45 17.19 -15.02
C ARG A 66 -0.77 15.70 -15.14
N THR A 67 0.11 14.84 -14.63
CA THR A 67 0.01 13.37 -14.74
C THR A 67 -0.46 12.72 -13.44
N MET A 68 -0.78 13.51 -12.42
CA MET A 68 -1.04 13.03 -11.08
C MET A 68 -2.33 12.22 -10.98
N ILE A 69 -3.37 12.69 -11.66
CA ILE A 69 -4.67 12.01 -11.74
C ILE A 69 -4.53 10.67 -12.48
N ASP A 70 -3.86 10.65 -13.62
CA ASP A 70 -3.66 9.44 -14.42
C ASP A 70 -2.88 8.37 -13.66
N LYS A 71 -1.77 8.77 -13.03
CA LYS A 71 -0.99 7.86 -12.17
C LYS A 71 -1.78 7.40 -10.95
N CYS A 72 -2.57 8.27 -10.33
CA CYS A 72 -3.42 7.88 -9.20
C CYS A 72 -4.45 6.82 -9.61
N LEU A 73 -5.08 6.99 -10.78
CA LEU A 73 -6.02 6.03 -11.35
C LEU A 73 -5.33 4.71 -11.69
N GLU A 74 -4.15 4.76 -12.31
CA GLU A 74 -3.35 3.57 -12.66
C GLU A 74 -2.96 2.77 -11.41
N LEU A 75 -2.46 3.45 -10.38
CA LEU A 75 -2.04 2.81 -9.13
C LEU A 75 -3.21 2.24 -8.34
N THR A 76 -4.36 2.93 -8.34
CA THR A 76 -5.59 2.43 -7.71
C THR A 76 -6.13 1.20 -8.45
N ALA A 77 -6.01 1.17 -9.78
CA ALA A 77 -6.44 0.05 -10.61
C ALA A 77 -5.50 -1.18 -10.49
N TYR A 78 -4.19 -0.95 -10.41
CA TYR A 78 -3.19 -2.02 -10.34
C TYR A 78 -3.13 -2.64 -8.95
N ASP A 79 -3.06 -1.81 -7.92
CA ASP A 79 -2.94 -2.24 -6.54
C ASP A 79 -4.30 -2.10 -5.82
N ALA A 80 -5.21 -3.05 -6.03
CA ALA A 80 -6.54 -3.11 -5.39
C ALA A 80 -6.53 -3.14 -3.84
N GLN A 81 -5.34 -3.19 -3.24
CA GLN A 81 -5.12 -3.09 -1.81
C GLN A 81 -5.17 -1.63 -1.31
N TYR A 82 -4.73 -0.63 -2.09
CA TYR A 82 -4.77 0.78 -1.68
C TYR A 82 -6.14 1.39 -1.96
N ARG A 83 -7.06 1.22 -1.00
CA ARG A 83 -8.46 1.60 -1.17
C ARG A 83 -8.73 3.10 -0.98
N ILE A 84 -7.77 3.85 -0.45
CA ILE A 84 -7.94 5.26 -0.13
C ILE A 84 -6.83 6.07 -0.80
N PRO A 85 -7.05 6.55 -2.04
CA PRO A 85 -6.14 7.46 -2.72
C PRO A 85 -6.25 8.86 -2.13
N TRP A 86 -5.11 9.48 -1.84
CA TRP A 86 -4.96 10.84 -1.36
C TRP A 86 -4.11 11.58 -2.39
N ILE A 87 -4.67 12.65 -2.95
CA ILE A 87 -3.95 13.54 -3.84
C ILE A 87 -3.58 14.76 -3.01
N VAL A 88 -2.28 14.96 -2.80
CA VAL A 88 -1.73 16.09 -2.09
C VAL A 88 -1.14 17.03 -3.12
N PHE A 89 -1.63 18.27 -3.12
CA PHE A 89 -1.08 19.35 -3.93
C PHE A 89 -0.24 20.22 -3.02
N ASP A 90 1.00 20.43 -3.41
CA ASP A 90 1.80 21.47 -2.78
C ASP A 90 1.28 22.85 -3.15
N ARG A 91 1.45 23.81 -2.25
CA ARG A 91 0.90 25.17 -2.39
C ARG A 91 1.96 26.23 -2.68
N ASP A 92 3.20 25.80 -2.95
CA ASP A 92 4.31 26.68 -3.35
C ASP A 92 4.12 27.27 -4.76
#